data_AF-A0A925L9Y5-F1
#
_entry.id   AF-A0A925L9Y5-F1
#
_cell.length_a   1.000
_cell.length_b   1.000
_cell.length_c   1.000
_cell.angle_alpha   90.00
_cell.angle_beta   90.00
_cell.angle_gamma   90.00
#
_symmetry.space_group_name_H-M   'P 1'
#
loop_
_entity.id
_entity.type
_entity.pdbx_description
1 polymer ?
#
loop_
_entity_poly.entity_id
_entity_poly.type
_entity_poly.pdbx_seq_one_letter_code
_entity_poly.pdbx_strand_id
1 'polypeptide(L)' 'LDVAIAPLLWRLDYYGIDMSKNAVPLLKYAERIFSRPAYIEALTPSEKVMRK' A
#
# COMPACT_ATOMS: atom_id res chain seq x y z
N LEU A 1 3.10 -4.95 -13.44
CA LEU A 1 3.78 -3.82 -12.78
C LEU A 1 3.18 -3.54 -11.41
N ASP A 2 1.85 -3.37 -11.34
CA ASP A 2 1.09 -3.06 -10.11
C ASP A 2 1.35 -4.03 -8.95
N VAL A 3 1.49 -5.33 -9.24
CA VAL A 3 1.77 -6.37 -8.23
C VAL A 3 3.13 -6.19 -7.55
N ALA A 4 4.12 -5.65 -8.26
CA ALA A 4 5.46 -5.43 -7.72
C ALA A 4 5.56 -4.14 -6.90
N ILE A 5 4.77 -3.11 -7.25
CA ILE A 5 4.82 -1.81 -6.57
C ILE A 5 3.89 -1.73 -5.36
N ALA A 6 2.80 -2.50 -5.33
CA ALA A 6 1.83 -2.48 -4.25
C ALA A 6 2.42 -2.82 -2.86
N PRO A 7 3.31 -3.82 -2.70
CA PRO A 7 3.93 -4.12 -1.40
C PRO A 7 4.82 -3.00 -0.88
N LEU A 8 5.47 -2.24 -1.78
CA LEU A 8 6.27 -1.07 -1.43
C LEU A 8 5.36 0.06 -0.93
N LEU A 9 4.28 0.34 -1.67
CA LEU A 9 3.30 1.37 -1.32
C LEU A 9 2.59 1.06 0.02
N TRP A 10 2.36 -0.22 0.33
CA TRP A 10 1.78 -0.68 1.60
C TRP A 10 2.69 -0.41 2.81
N ARG A 11 4.00 -0.29 2.59
CA ARG A 11 5.02 -0.15 3.64
C ARG A 11 5.57 1.26 3.80
N LEU A 12 5.09 2.23 3.04
CA LEU A 12 5.62 3.61 3.11
C LEU A 12 5.53 4.18 4.52
N ASP A 13 4.37 4.03 5.17
CA ASP A 13 4.16 4.47 6.56
C ASP A 13 5.08 3.71 7.52
N TYR A 14 5.27 2.41 7.32
CA TYR A 14 6.16 1.58 8.13
C TYR A 14 7.64 1.98 7.99
N TYR A 15 8.04 2.49 6.83
CA TYR A 15 9.39 3.01 6.58
C TYR A 15 9.56 4.48 6.97
N GLY A 16 8.52 5.14 7.50
CA GLY A 16 8.56 6.56 7.85
C GLY A 16 8.71 7.48 6.62
N ILE A 17 8.33 7.00 5.44
CA ILE A 17 8.38 7.77 4.20
C ILE A 17 7.07 8.54 4.08
N ASP A 18 7.08 9.81 4.52
CA ASP A 18 5.93 10.69 4.35
C ASP A 18 5.86 11.23 2.92
N MET A 19 4.72 11.01 2.27
CA MET A 19 4.51 11.40 0.89
C MET A 19 3.92 12.81 0.85
N SER A 20 4.63 13.75 0.22
CA SER A 20 4.14 15.12 0.07
C SER A 20 2.76 15.19 -0.62
N LYS A 21 2.03 16.29 -0.43
CA LYS A 21 0.69 16.52 -1.01
C LYS A 21 0.62 16.37 -2.54
N ASN A 22 1.75 16.43 -3.25
CA ASN A 22 1.81 16.19 -4.69
C ASN A 22 1.61 14.72 -5.07
N ALA A 23 1.78 13.80 -4.13
CA ALA A 23 1.63 12.36 -4.32
C ALA A 23 0.20 11.83 -4.14
N VAL A 24 -0.79 12.72 -3.93
CA VAL A 24 -2.20 12.34 -3.76
C VAL A 24 -2.73 11.41 -4.88
N PRO A 25 -2.41 11.64 -6.18
CA PRO A 25 -2.84 10.72 -7.23
C PRO A 25 -2.25 9.30 -7.09
N LEU A 26 -1.00 9.20 -6.63
CA LEU A 26 -0.33 7.92 -6.40
C LEU A 26 -0.97 7.16 -5.23
N LEU A 27 -1.28 7.86 -4.14
CA LEU A 27 -1.96 7.27 -2.98
C LEU A 27 -3.36 6.76 -3.35
N LYS A 28 -4.12 7.53 -4.15
CA LYS A 28 -5.43 7.06 -4.68
C LYS A 28 -5.30 5.80 -5.52
N TYR A 29 -4.25 5.71 -6.32
CA TYR A 29 -3.98 4.51 -7.10
C TYR A 29 -3.62 3.31 -6.19
N ALA A 30 -2.82 3.53 -5.14
CA ALA A 30 -2.48 2.51 -4.16
C ALA A 30 -3.74 1.96 -3.46
N GLU A 31 -4.63 2.83 -2.98
CA GLU A 31 -5.91 2.45 -2.38
C GLU A 31 -6.77 1.58 -3.30
N ARG A 32 -6.79 1.89 -4.60
CA ARG A 32 -7.52 1.08 -5.59
C ARG A 32 -6.95 -0.34 -5.72
N ILE A 33 -5.65 -0.52 -5.50
CA ILE A 33 -5.04 -1.86 -5.51
C ILE A 33 -5.33 -2.59 -4.20
N PHE A 34 -5.24 -1.88 -3.07
CA PHE A 34 -5.45 -2.45 -1.74
C PHE A 34 -6.88 -2.90 -1.50
N SER A 35 -7.87 -2.29 -2.16
CA SER A 35 -9.27 -2.71 -2.10
C SER A 35 -9.59 -3.99 -2.86
N ARG A 36 -8.63 -4.55 -3.63
CA ARG A 36 -8.86 -5.78 -4.40
C ARG A 36 -8.85 -6.98 -3.45
N PRO A 37 -9.86 -7.88 -3.50
CA PRO A 37 -9.94 -9.05 -2.63
C PRO A 37 -8.68 -9.92 -2.67
N ALA A 38 -8.16 -10.17 -3.87
CA ALA A 38 -6.94 -10.94 -4.07
C ALA A 38 -5.69 -10.33 -3.38
N TYR A 39 -5.65 -9.00 -3.24
CA TYR A 39 -4.55 -8.34 -2.53
C TYR A 39 -4.69 -8.54 -1.02
N ILE A 40 -5.90 -8.39 -0.48
CA ILE A 40 -6.20 -8.55 0.96
C ILE A 40 -5.97 -10.00 1.41
N GLU A 41 -6.29 -10.96 0.55
CA GLU A 41 -6.07 -12.40 0.78
C GLU A 41 -4.57 -12.77 0.72
N ALA A 42 -3.79 -12.10 -0.13
CA ALA A 42 -2.35 -12.33 -0.25
C ALA A 42 -1.54 -11.75 0.92
N LEU A 43 -2.10 -10.80 1.68
CA LEU A 43 -1.41 -10.18 2.82
C LEU A 43 -1.29 -11.15 4.00
N THR A 44 -0.07 -11.32 4.48
CA THR A 44 0.23 -12.04 5.71
C THR A 44 -0.29 -11.28 6.94
N PRO A 45 -0.53 -11.95 8.09
CA PRO A 45 -0.95 -11.29 9.32
C PRO A 45 0.01 -10.16 9.75
N SER A 46 1.31 -10.35 9.57
CA SER A 46 2.34 -9.34 9.89
C SER A 46 2.20 -8.09 9.03
N GLU A 47 1.91 -8.24 7.74
CA GLU A 47 1.74 -7.10 6.81
C GLU A 47 0.45 -6.32 7.11
N LYS A 48 -0.62 -6.99 7.54
CA LYS A 48 -1.87 -6.32 7.94
C LYS A 48 -1.68 -5.36 9.12
N VAL A 49 -0.71 -5.62 10.00
CA VAL A 49 -0.39 -4.74 11.14
C VAL A 49 0.45 -3.53 10.73
N MET A 50 1.12 -3.57 9.57
CA MET A 50 1.93 -2.43 9.07
C MET A 50 1.09 -1.20 8.74
N ARG A 51 -0.23 -1.37 8.60
CA ARG A 51 -1.21 -0.32 8.36
C ARG A 51 -2.25 -0.39 9.48
N LYS A 52 -2.17 0.54 10.43
CA LYS A 52 -3.09 0.65 11.58
C LYS A 52 -3.80 1.98 11.56
#